data_AF-A0AAN8U036-F1
#
_entry.id   AF-A0AAN8U036-F1
#
_cell.length_a   1.000
_cell.length_b   1.000
_cell.length_c   1.000
_cell.angle_alpha   90.00
_cell.angle_beta   90.00
_cell.angle_gamma   90.00
#
_symmetry.space_group_name_H-M   'P 1'
#
loop_
_entity.id
_entity.type
_entity.pdbx_description
1 polymer ?
#
loop_
_entity_poly.entity_id
_entity_poly.type
_entity_poly.pdbx_seq_one_letter_code
_entity_poly.pdbx_strand_id
1 'polypeptide(L)'
;MSALHDFSISSFLLILVLCFVVQTIEGQNYSRLLPQQEKNALIEIAELLGKKDWDFNLNPCNGNTNWTTPKIDNTSTYVNNVTCNCSTPDGFCHVQIILLKGQDLAGVLPPSLVKLPLMSRATI
;
A
#
# COMPACT_ATOMS: atom_id res chain seq x y z
N MET A 1 -51.33 -18.22 -5.91
CA MET A 1 -50.59 -17.37 -6.87
C MET A 1 -49.84 -16.24 -6.15
N SER A 2 -50.44 -15.60 -5.15
CA SER A 2 -49.83 -14.52 -4.33
C SER A 2 -48.61 -14.97 -3.51
N ALA A 3 -48.70 -16.07 -2.77
CA ALA A 3 -47.58 -16.54 -1.92
C ALA A 3 -46.29 -16.91 -2.70
N LEU A 4 -46.42 -17.35 -3.96
CA LEU A 4 -45.27 -17.61 -4.84
C LEU A 4 -44.64 -16.31 -5.37
N HIS A 5 -45.47 -15.30 -5.61
CA HIS A 5 -45.02 -13.96 -6.00
C HIS A 5 -44.31 -13.26 -4.82
N ASP A 6 -44.83 -13.40 -3.61
CA ASP A 6 -44.23 -12.84 -2.39
C ASP A 6 -42.89 -13.52 -2.05
N PHE A 7 -42.79 -14.85 -2.20
CA PHE A 7 -41.52 -15.58 -2.04
C PHE A 7 -40.50 -15.17 -3.10
N SER A 8 -40.95 -14.96 -4.34
CA SER A 8 -40.10 -14.50 -5.43
C SER A 8 -39.54 -13.11 -5.17
N ILE A 9 -40.36 -12.15 -4.74
CA ILE A 9 -39.94 -10.78 -4.40
C ILE A 9 -38.94 -10.81 -3.23
N SER A 10 -39.22 -11.58 -2.17
CA SER A 10 -38.33 -11.70 -1.02
C SER A 10 -36.94 -12.23 -1.41
N SER A 11 -36.90 -13.23 -2.29
CA SER A 11 -35.65 -13.79 -2.84
C SER A 11 -34.87 -12.75 -3.66
N PHE A 12 -35.53 -11.99 -4.54
CA PHE A 12 -34.89 -10.94 -5.32
C PHE A 12 -34.32 -9.81 -4.44
N LEU A 13 -35.05 -9.38 -3.41
CA LEU A 13 -34.57 -8.37 -2.46
C LEU A 13 -33.35 -8.87 -1.67
N LEU A 14 -33.35 -10.14 -1.24
CA LEU A 14 -32.20 -10.75 -0.57
C LEU A 14 -30.97 -10.79 -1.48
N ILE A 15 -31.13 -11.18 -2.75
CA ILE A 15 -30.04 -11.21 -3.73
C ILE A 15 -29.47 -9.80 -3.96
N LEU A 16 -30.34 -8.79 -4.10
CA LEU A 16 -29.91 -7.40 -4.25
C LEU A 16 -29.11 -6.92 -3.03
N VAL A 17 -29.60 -7.17 -1.81
CA VAL A 17 -28.88 -6.83 -0.57
C VAL A 17 -27.52 -7.53 -0.51
N LEU A 18 -27.44 -8.81 -0.86
CA LEU A 18 -26.17 -9.55 -0.93
C LEU A 18 -25.21 -8.94 -1.98
N CYS A 19 -25.70 -8.55 -3.16
CA CYS A 19 -24.90 -7.87 -4.18
C CYS A 19 -24.37 -6.50 -3.71
N PHE A 20 -25.14 -5.74 -2.94
CA PHE A 20 -24.67 -4.48 -2.35
C PHE A 20 -23.64 -4.71 -1.25
N VAL A 21 -23.80 -5.76 -0.42
CA VAL A 21 -22.80 -6.12 0.59
C VAL A 21 -21.47 -6.52 -0.06
N VAL A 22 -21.49 -7.31 -1.14
CA VAL A 22 -20.27 -7.68 -1.89
C VAL A 22 -19.51 -6.44 -2.41
N GLN A 23 -20.21 -5.43 -2.90
CA GLN A 23 -19.59 -4.17 -3.37
C GLN A 23 -18.96 -3.34 -2.24
N THR A 24 -19.36 -3.54 -0.99
CA THR A 24 -18.79 -2.81 0.16
C THR A 24 -17.55 -3.49 0.75
N ILE A 25 -17.18 -4.68 0.27
CA ILE A 25 -16.00 -5.44 0.72
C ILE A 25 -14.82 -5.25 -0.25
N GLU A 26 -14.95 -4.41 -1.29
CA GLU A 26 -13.82 -4.03 -2.14
C GLU A 26 -12.94 -2.92 -1.54
N GLY A 27 -12.56 -3.10 -0.28
CA GLY A 27 -11.25 -2.67 0.21
C GLY A 27 -10.19 -3.69 -0.21
N GLN A 28 -10.26 -4.21 -1.43
CA GLN A 28 -9.32 -5.21 -1.92
C GLN A 28 -8.08 -4.47 -2.39
N ASN A 29 -6.98 -4.70 -1.66
CA ASN A 29 -5.60 -4.55 -2.11
C ASN A 29 -5.40 -5.39 -3.38
N TYR A 30 -6.00 -4.99 -4.50
CA TYR A 30 -5.53 -5.40 -5.80
C TYR A 30 -4.12 -4.83 -5.88
N SER A 31 -3.13 -5.73 -5.78
CA SER A 31 -1.71 -5.44 -5.97
C SER A 31 -1.52 -4.87 -7.37
N ARG A 32 -1.84 -3.59 -7.56
CA ARG A 32 -1.47 -2.83 -8.74
C ARG A 32 0.05 -2.67 -8.71
N LEU A 33 0.64 -2.72 -9.90
CA LEU A 33 2.09 -2.73 -10.04
C LEU A 33 2.66 -1.39 -9.58
N LEU A 34 3.79 -1.43 -8.90
CA LEU A 34 4.64 -0.25 -8.69
C LEU A 34 5.37 0.03 -10.02
N PRO A 35 5.38 1.28 -10.53
CA PRO A 35 6.17 1.64 -11.70
C PRO A 35 7.64 1.27 -11.53
N GLN A 36 8.27 0.76 -12.59
CA GLN A 36 9.66 0.32 -12.55
C GLN A 36 10.62 1.46 -12.17
N GLN A 37 10.31 2.70 -12.56
CA GLN A 37 11.09 3.88 -12.20
C GLN A 37 11.10 4.12 -10.69
N GLU A 38 9.95 3.96 -10.02
CA GLU A 38 9.87 4.10 -8.56
C GLU A 38 10.55 2.94 -7.84
N LYS A 39 10.44 1.71 -8.38
CA LYS A 39 11.22 0.58 -7.87
C LYS A 39 12.72 0.88 -7.93
N ASN A 40 13.22 1.41 -9.04
CA ASN A 40 14.63 1.79 -9.19
C ASN A 40 15.01 2.93 -8.23
N ALA A 41 14.13 3.91 -8.03
CA ALA A 41 14.35 4.98 -7.06
C ALA A 41 14.47 4.43 -5.63
N LEU A 42 13.64 3.46 -5.24
CA LEU A 42 13.74 2.80 -3.94
C LEU A 42 15.06 2.03 -3.76
N ILE A 43 15.57 1.39 -4.83
CA ILE A 43 16.88 0.74 -4.82
C ILE A 43 17.98 1.76 -4.56
N GLU A 44 18.01 2.87 -5.31
CA GLU A 44 18.99 3.93 -5.12
C GLU A 44 18.91 4.57 -3.71
N ILE A 45 17.69 4.79 -3.21
CA ILE A 45 17.46 5.30 -1.85
C ILE A 45 18.09 4.35 -0.83
N ALA A 46 17.85 3.05 -0.97
CA ALA A 46 18.36 2.06 -0.05
C ALA A 46 19.89 1.98 -0.06
N GLU A 47 20.50 2.00 -1.24
CA GLU A 47 21.95 2.01 -1.40
C GLU A 47 22.58 3.22 -0.73
N LEU A 48 22.05 4.43 -0.97
CA LEU A 48 22.58 5.68 -0.42
C LEU A 48 22.39 5.80 1.09
N LEU A 49 21.33 5.19 1.63
CA LEU A 49 21.08 5.14 3.07
C LEU A 49 21.81 3.98 3.77
N GLY A 50 22.38 3.03 3.01
CA GLY A 50 22.88 1.79 3.60
C GLY A 50 21.77 0.89 4.15
N LYS A 51 20.54 1.02 3.67
CA LYS A 51 19.39 0.17 4.00
C LYS A 51 19.53 -1.17 3.25
N LYS A 52 19.76 -2.27 3.97
CA LYS A 52 20.09 -3.58 3.39
C LYS A 52 19.01 -4.65 3.51
N ASP A 53 18.01 -4.37 4.33
CA ASP A 53 16.97 -5.32 4.76
C ASP A 53 15.66 -5.19 3.96
N TRP A 54 15.61 -4.33 2.94
CA TRP A 54 14.52 -4.34 1.95
C TRP A 54 14.72 -5.43 0.90
N ASP A 55 13.68 -6.20 0.64
CA ASP A 55 13.59 -7.21 -0.41
C ASP A 55 12.84 -6.63 -1.61
N PHE A 56 13.61 -6.27 -2.64
CA PHE A 56 13.11 -5.71 -3.89
C PHE A 56 12.45 -6.73 -4.82
N ASN A 57 12.40 -8.02 -4.46
CA ASN A 57 11.57 -9.00 -5.15
C ASN A 57 10.10 -8.90 -4.74
N LEU A 58 9.83 -8.30 -3.57
CA LEU A 58 8.48 -8.06 -3.07
C LEU A 58 8.00 -6.68 -3.50
N ASN A 59 6.72 -6.58 -3.86
CA ASN A 59 6.09 -5.29 -4.14
C ASN A 59 5.83 -4.54 -2.81
N PRO A 60 6.44 -3.36 -2.58
CA PRO A 60 6.23 -2.58 -1.36
C PRO A 60 4.77 -2.21 -1.12
N CYS A 61 3.97 -2.08 -2.18
CA CYS A 61 2.58 -1.66 -2.09
C CYS A 61 1.60 -2.78 -1.69
N ASN A 62 2.10 -4.01 -1.45
CA ASN A 62 1.26 -5.16 -1.10
C ASN A 62 1.04 -5.33 0.41
N GLY A 63 1.51 -4.40 1.23
CA GLY A 63 1.36 -4.47 2.70
C GLY A 63 2.17 -5.60 3.34
N ASN A 64 3.26 -6.02 2.70
CA ASN A 64 4.15 -7.04 3.25
C ASN A 64 5.00 -6.44 4.39
N THR A 65 5.46 -7.30 5.31
CA THR A 65 6.20 -6.88 6.51
C THR A 65 7.67 -6.52 6.24
N ASN A 66 8.21 -6.82 5.05
CA ASN A 66 9.56 -6.41 4.67
C ASN A 66 9.65 -4.88 4.49
N TRP A 67 8.57 -4.28 4.01
CA TRP A 67 8.49 -2.84 3.75
C TRP A 67 7.77 -2.05 4.83
N THR A 68 7.11 -2.74 5.79
CA THR A 68 6.34 -2.12 6.87
C THR A 68 6.54 -2.86 8.20
N THR A 69 7.00 -2.17 9.23
CA THR A 69 6.97 -2.66 10.61
C THR A 69 5.55 -2.63 11.15
N PRO A 70 5.04 -3.73 11.73
CA PRO A 70 3.74 -3.72 12.41
C PRO A 70 3.69 -2.62 13.47
N LYS A 71 2.57 -1.89 13.55
CA LYS A 71 2.35 -0.91 14.62
C LYS A 71 2.07 -1.65 15.92
N ILE A 72 3.12 -1.88 16.72
CA ILE A 72 3.00 -2.51 18.04
C ILE A 72 2.55 -1.47 19.07
N ASP A 73 2.98 -0.21 18.92
CA ASP A 73 2.61 0.93 19.76
C ASP A 73 2.82 2.29 19.05
N ASN A 74 2.26 3.37 19.60
CA ASN A 74 2.46 4.75 19.09
C ASN A 74 3.83 5.34 19.49
N THR A 75 4.61 4.60 20.28
CA THR A 75 5.89 5.01 20.87
C THR A 75 7.11 4.31 20.27
N SER A 76 6.92 3.46 19.24
CA SER A 76 8.02 2.73 18.62
C SER A 76 9.12 3.67 18.15
N THR A 77 10.31 3.49 18.73
CA THR A 77 11.53 4.19 18.37
C THR A 77 12.05 3.75 17.00
N TYR A 78 11.67 2.55 16.58
CA TYR A 78 11.99 1.97 15.28
C TYR A 78 10.80 2.03 14.33
N VAL A 79 10.99 2.60 13.15
CA VAL A 79 9.97 2.62 12.08
C VAL A 79 10.63 2.28 10.75
N ASN A 80 10.11 1.27 10.06
CA ASN A 80 10.35 1.00 8.65
C ASN A 80 8.99 0.97 7.96
N ASN A 81 8.64 1.98 7.17
CA ASN A 81 7.33 2.04 6.51
C ASN A 81 7.43 2.70 5.14
N VAL A 82 7.04 1.97 4.09
CA VAL A 82 6.75 2.49 2.76
C VAL A 82 5.26 2.35 2.51
N THR A 83 4.57 3.48 2.41
CA THR A 83 3.13 3.53 2.11
C THR A 83 2.92 3.97 0.68
N CYS A 84 2.04 3.28 -0.03
CA CYS A 84 1.67 3.60 -1.40
C CYS A 84 0.25 4.16 -1.50
N ASN A 85 0.02 4.99 -2.52
CA ASN A 85 -1.30 5.34 -3.01
C ASN A 85 -1.59 4.56 -4.30
N CYS A 86 -2.61 3.71 -4.26
CA CYS A 86 -3.06 2.91 -5.41
C CYS A 86 -4.35 3.43 -6.05
N SER A 87 -4.90 4.53 -5.52
CA SER A 87 -6.09 5.21 -6.04
C SER A 87 -5.70 6.28 -7.07
N THR A 88 -4.86 5.90 -8.03
CA THR A 88 -4.39 6.80 -9.10
C THR A 88 -5.09 6.54 -10.43
N PRO A 89 -5.18 7.56 -11.31
CA PRO A 89 -5.89 7.44 -12.58
C PRO A 89 -5.19 6.55 -13.61
N ASP A 90 -3.87 6.37 -13.50
CA ASP A 90 -3.05 5.58 -14.43
C ASP A 90 -3.05 4.08 -14.13
N GLY A 91 -3.71 3.65 -13.05
CA GLY A 91 -3.85 2.24 -12.69
C GLY A 91 -2.63 1.62 -12.01
N PHE A 92 -1.61 2.42 -11.69
CA PHE A 92 -0.43 1.98 -10.92
C PHE A 92 -0.58 2.29 -9.43
N CYS A 93 0.30 1.72 -8.60
CA CYS A 93 0.49 2.19 -7.22
C CYS A 93 1.73 3.07 -7.18
N HIS A 94 1.70 4.17 -6.45
CA HIS A 94 2.85 5.06 -6.31
C HIS A 94 3.25 5.19 -4.84
N VAL A 95 4.55 5.26 -4.58
CA VAL A 95 5.08 5.53 -3.24
C VAL A 95 4.64 6.93 -2.82
N GLN A 96 3.93 7.00 -1.69
CA GLN A 96 3.42 8.25 -1.14
C GLN A 96 4.20 8.68 0.10
N ILE A 97 4.58 7.72 0.96
CA ILE A 97 5.23 8.01 2.24
C ILE A 97 6.39 7.04 2.46
N ILE A 98 7.55 7.57 2.85
CA ILE A 98 8.69 6.80 3.36
C ILE A 98 9.00 7.28 4.78
N LEU A 99 8.91 6.38 5.77
CA LEU A 99 9.30 6.65 7.15
C LEU A 99 10.34 5.63 7.61
N LEU A 100 11.53 6.12 7.91
CA LEU A 100 12.66 5.40 8.45
C LEU A 100 13.06 6.12 9.74
N LYS A 101 12.96 5.44 10.90
CA LYS A 101 13.34 6.02 12.21
C LYS A 101 14.05 4.99 13.07
N GLY A 102 15.02 5.46 13.85
CA GLY A 102 15.72 4.63 14.85
C GLY A 102 16.48 3.44 14.25
N GLN A 103 16.88 3.54 12.98
CA GLN A 103 17.57 2.46 12.25
C GLN A 103 19.08 2.67 12.15
N ASP A 104 19.59 3.81 12.61
CA ASP A 104 21.02 4.17 12.58
C ASP A 104 21.65 3.99 11.18
N LEU A 105 20.96 4.52 10.16
CA LEU A 105 21.37 4.41 8.76
C LEU A 105 22.62 5.26 8.50
N ALA A 106 23.75 4.59 8.22
CA ALA A 106 25.06 5.22 8.04
C ALA A 106 25.27 5.76 6.61
N GLY A 107 24.29 6.50 6.08
CA GLY A 107 24.26 6.97 4.70
C GLY A 107 24.13 8.48 4.53
N VAL A 108 23.72 8.89 3.34
CA VAL A 108 23.44 10.29 2.99
C VAL A 108 21.98 10.46 2.60
N LEU A 109 21.44 11.67 2.76
CA LEU A 109 20.08 11.97 2.31
C LEU A 109 19.98 11.75 0.79
N PRO A 110 19.15 10.82 0.31
CA PRO A 110 19.17 10.40 -1.07
C PRO A 110 18.45 11.42 -1.98
N PRO A 111 19.14 12.00 -2.99
CA PRO A 111 18.49 12.90 -3.94
C PRO A 111 17.47 12.18 -4.82
N SER A 112 17.56 10.84 -4.93
CA SER A 112 16.61 10.00 -5.67
C SER A 112 15.17 10.04 -5.13
N LEU A 113 14.93 10.62 -3.95
CA LEU A 113 13.58 10.91 -3.46
C LEU A 113 12.76 11.76 -4.45
N VAL A 114 13.41 12.64 -5.22
CA VAL A 114 12.74 13.47 -6.24
C VAL A 114 12.19 12.65 -7.42
N LYS A 115 12.65 11.40 -7.59
CA LYS A 115 12.17 10.48 -8.63
C LYS A 115 10.84 9.81 -8.25
N LEU A 116 10.32 10.05 -7.05
CA LEU A 116 9.03 9.55 -6.58
C LEU A 116 7.93 10.62 -6.79
N PRO A 117 7.11 10.50 -7.86
CA PRO A 117 6.25 11.60 -8.32
C PRO A 117 5.09 11.95 -7.38
N LEU A 118 4.56 10.98 -6.63
CA LEU A 118 3.42 11.18 -5.72
C LEU A 118 3.82 11.13 -4.24
N MET A 119 5.12 11.24 -3.95
CA MET A 119 5.62 11.28 -2.58
C MET A 119 5.22 12.60 -1.92
N SER A 120 4.50 12.52 -0.81
CA SER A 120 4.10 13.68 0.00
C SER A 120 4.99 13.87 1.24
N ARG A 121 5.62 12.79 1.72
CA ARG A 121 6.42 12.83 2.95
C ARG A 121 7.53 11.79 2.95
N ALA A 122 8.75 12.26 3.26
CA ALA A 122 9.87 11.43 3.67
C ALA A 122 10.32 11.83 5.08
N THR A 123 10.60 10.84 5.92
CA THR A 123 11.32 11.02 7.18
C THR A 123 12.36 9.92 7.23
N ILE A 124 13.63 10.29 7.23
CA ILE A 124 14.76 9.37 7.10
C ILE A 124 15.77 9.70 8.20
#